data_AF-A0A533SFI6-F1
#
_entry.id   AF-A0A533SFI6-F1
#
_cell.length_a   1.000
_cell.length_b   1.000
_cell.length_c   1.000
_cell.angle_alpha   90.00
_cell.angle_beta   90.00
_cell.angle_gamma   90.00
#
_symmetry.space_group_name_H-M   'P 1'
#
loop_
_entity.id
_entity.type
_entity.pdbx_description
1 polymer ?
#
loop_
_entity_poly.entity_id
_entity_poly.type
_entity_poly.pdbx_seq_one_letter_code
_entity_poly.pdbx_strand_id
1 'polypeptide(L)'
;MMPLDLKTIRAQFPALMRPTIFLDNPGGTQVARSCLERMSHYLVETNANHGGTFQTSRDSDALVEQARQAAADFLNARLPEEIVFGANMTTLTFQVS
;
A
#
# COMPACT_ATOMS: atom_id res chain seq x y z
N MET A 1 -5.49 -21.23 17.63
CA MET A 1 -4.90 -20.04 16.99
C MET A 1 -3.40 -20.10 17.21
N MET A 2 -2.57 -19.96 16.17
CA MET A 2 -1.11 -19.88 16.37
C MET A 2 -0.77 -18.53 17.02
N PRO A 3 0.17 -18.50 17.99
CA PRO A 3 0.63 -17.26 18.59
C PRO A 3 1.38 -16.41 17.56
N LEU A 4 1.24 -15.08 17.66
CA LEU A 4 1.99 -14.15 16.83
C LEU A 4 3.46 -14.11 17.26
N ASP A 5 4.38 -14.20 16.31
CA ASP A 5 5.81 -13.94 16.55
C ASP A 5 6.09 -12.44 16.47
N LEU A 6 6.06 -11.79 17.64
CA LEU A 6 6.30 -10.35 17.76
C LEU A 6 7.72 -9.95 17.33
N LYS A 7 8.71 -10.83 17.48
CA LYS A 7 10.09 -10.50 17.10
C LYS A 7 10.19 -10.38 15.59
N THR A 8 9.62 -11.35 14.88
CA THR A 8 9.57 -11.36 13.41
C THR A 8 8.75 -10.19 12.87
N ILE A 9 7.58 -9.90 13.46
CA ILE A 9 6.73 -8.78 13.04
C ILE A 9 7.44 -7.44 13.24
N ARG A 10 8.03 -7.21 14.42
CA ARG A 10 8.70 -5.93 14.72
C ARG A 10 9.93 -5.69 13.84
N ALA A 11 10.63 -6.75 13.43
CA ALA A 11 11.76 -6.65 12.51
C ALA A 11 11.38 -6.11 11.11
N GLN A 12 10.09 -6.18 10.74
CA GLN A 12 9.59 -5.63 9.48
C GLN A 12 9.46 -4.10 9.48
N PHE A 13 9.62 -3.41 10.62
CA PHE A 13 9.44 -1.96 10.72
C PHE A 13 10.78 -1.28 11.06
N PRO A 14 11.52 -0.73 10.08
CA PRO A 14 12.85 -0.16 10.32
C PRO A 14 12.88 0.93 11.39
N ALA A 15 11.79 1.71 11.52
CA ALA A 15 11.68 2.75 12.54
C ALA A 15 11.76 2.24 13.98
N LEU A 16 11.42 0.96 14.23
CA LEU A 16 11.43 0.35 15.56
C LEU A 16 12.83 -0.08 16.02
N MET A 17 13.86 0.02 15.16
CA MET A 17 15.26 -0.24 15.53
C MET A 17 15.90 0.89 16.34
N ARG A 18 15.13 1.93 16.65
CA ARG A 18 15.55 3.11 17.41
C ARG A 18 15.19 2.92 18.90
N PRO A 19 15.89 3.60 19.82
CA PRO A 19 15.52 3.62 21.24
C PRO A 19 14.32 4.57 21.48
N THR A 20 13.21 4.34 20.78
CA THR A 20 12.01 5.18 20.83
C THR A 20 10.77 4.30 20.90
N ILE A 21 9.83 4.67 21.76
CA ILE A 21 8.53 3.99 21.89
C ILE A 21 7.50 4.85 21.17
N PHE A 22 6.87 4.29 20.13
CA PHE A 22 5.82 4.94 19.36
C PHE A 22 4.45 4.53 19.90
N LEU A 23 3.74 5.45 20.56
CA LEU A 23 2.38 5.27 21.06
C LEU A 23 1.39 6.23 20.38
N ASP A 24 1.63 6.55 19.10
CA ASP A 24 0.85 7.53 18.32
C ASP A 24 0.38 6.98 16.97
N ASN A 25 0.09 5.67 16.90
CA ASN A 25 -0.41 5.03 15.69
C ASN A 25 -1.73 5.63 15.14
N PRO A 26 -2.65 6.18 15.97
CA PRO A 26 -3.81 6.91 15.45
C PRO A 26 -3.46 8.16 14.64
N GLY A 27 -2.33 8.82 14.94
CA GLY A 27 -1.81 9.94 14.15
C GLY A 27 -1.06 9.49 12.88
N GLY A 28 -0.49 8.29 12.90
CA GLY A 28 0.14 7.66 11.75
C GLY A 28 0.97 6.44 12.13
N THR A 29 0.88 5.37 11.33
CA THR A 29 1.64 4.14 11.58
C THR A 29 3.06 4.22 11.04
N GLN A 30 3.97 3.44 11.64
CA GLN A 30 5.30 3.23 11.05
C GLN A 30 5.19 2.35 9.80
N VAL A 31 5.98 2.64 8.78
CA VAL A 31 5.92 1.94 7.49
C VAL A 31 6.70 0.62 7.54
N ALA A 32 6.09 -0.47 7.07
CA ALA A 32 6.77 -1.75 6.91
C ALA A 32 7.81 -1.68 5.77
N ARG A 33 8.93 -2.38 5.95
CA ARG A 33 10.06 -2.44 5.00
C ARG A 33 9.61 -2.81 3.58
N SER A 34 8.75 -3.82 3.44
CA SER A 34 8.25 -4.27 2.15
C SER A 34 7.47 -3.19 1.39
N CYS A 35 6.75 -2.32 2.09
CA CYS A 35 6.06 -1.18 1.48
C CYS A 35 7.06 -0.17 0.91
N LEU A 36 8.10 0.17 1.70
CA LEU A 36 9.18 1.07 1.25
C LEU A 36 9.90 0.50 0.02
N GLU A 37 10.26 -0.77 0.05
CA GLU A 37 10.96 -1.46 -1.04
C GLU A 37 10.10 -1.48 -2.31
N ARG A 38 8.80 -1.77 -2.20
CA ARG A 38 7.89 -1.79 -3.35
C ARG A 38 7.65 -0.41 -3.95
N MET A 39 7.52 0.62 -3.10
CA MET A 39 7.42 2.01 -3.56
C MET A 39 8.69 2.44 -4.30
N SER A 40 9.87 2.14 -3.73
CA SER A 40 11.16 2.46 -4.36
C SER A 40 11.31 1.73 -5.69
N HIS A 41 11.00 0.44 -5.74
CA HIS A 41 11.06 -0.35 -6.97
C HIS A 41 10.15 0.26 -8.05
N TYR A 42 8.89 0.58 -7.73
CA TYR A 42 7.98 1.19 -8.69
C TYR A 42 8.54 2.51 -9.24
N LEU A 43 9.04 3.38 -8.37
CA LEU A 43 9.55 4.68 -8.78
C LEU A 43 10.79 4.60 -9.69
N VAL A 44 11.63 3.58 -9.48
CA VAL A 44 12.85 3.38 -10.27
C VAL A 44 12.57 2.63 -11.57
N GLU A 45 11.78 1.55 -11.51
CA GLU A 45 11.66 0.58 -12.61
C GLU A 45 10.38 0.74 -13.45
N THR A 46 9.32 1.34 -12.89
CA THR A 46 7.96 1.23 -13.45
C THR A 46 7.26 2.56 -13.69
N ASN A 47 7.71 3.64 -13.05
CA ASN A 47 7.01 4.93 -13.05
C ASN A 47 6.79 5.50 -14.47
N ALA A 48 5.53 5.53 -14.90
CA ALA A 48 5.12 6.02 -16.20
C ALA A 48 3.63 6.43 -16.18
N ASN A 49 3.25 7.26 -17.15
CA ASN A 49 1.84 7.57 -17.39
C ASN A 49 1.10 6.31 -17.86
N HIS A 50 -0.13 6.16 -17.37
CA HIS A 50 -1.03 5.04 -17.67
C HIS A 50 -1.54 5.05 -19.12
N GLY A 51 -1.86 3.87 -19.66
CA GLY A 51 -2.38 3.71 -21.02
C GLY A 51 -1.37 3.97 -22.15
N GLY A 52 -0.09 4.12 -21.80
CA GLY A 52 1.00 4.27 -22.76
C GLY A 52 1.42 2.94 -23.40
N THR A 53 2.23 3.03 -24.46
CA THR A 53 2.73 1.84 -25.19
C THR A 53 4.03 1.28 -24.61
N PHE A 54 4.77 2.08 -23.84
CA PHE A 54 6.02 1.69 -23.20
C PHE A 54 5.80 0.54 -22.20
N GLN A 55 6.83 -0.29 -22.01
CA GLN A 55 6.77 -1.40 -21.07
C GLN A 55 6.46 -0.90 -19.65
N THR A 56 7.08 0.20 -19.22
CA THR A 56 6.84 0.82 -17.91
C THR A 56 5.39 1.27 -17.72
N SER A 57 4.74 1.82 -18.76
CA SER A 57 3.30 2.14 -18.72
C SER A 57 2.44 0.89 -18.50
N ARG A 58 2.71 -0.19 -19.23
CA ARG A 58 1.97 -1.46 -19.09
C ARG A 58 2.17 -2.09 -17.71
N ASP A 59 3.40 -2.06 -17.20
CA ASP A 59 3.73 -2.60 -15.88
C ASP A 59 3.11 -1.75 -14.76
N SER A 60 3.01 -0.44 -14.95
CA SER A 60 2.31 0.48 -14.04
C SER A 60 0.80 0.19 -14.01
N ASP A 61 0.17 0.04 -15.18
CA ASP A 61 -1.24 -0.32 -15.31
C ASP A 61 -1.53 -1.68 -14.63
N ALA A 62 -0.67 -2.68 -14.88
CA ALA A 62 -0.79 -3.99 -14.26
C ALA A 62 -0.64 -3.94 -12.73
N LEU A 63 0.24 -3.08 -12.20
CA LEU A 63 0.41 -2.90 -10.75
C LEU A 63 -0.84 -2.29 -10.11
N VAL A 64 -1.46 -1.30 -10.76
CA VAL A 64 -2.70 -0.69 -10.27
C VAL A 64 -3.82 -1.73 -10.21
N GLU A 65 -3.93 -2.60 -11.23
CA GLU A 65 -4.95 -3.65 -11.23
C GLU A 65 -4.69 -4.70 -10.14
N GLN A 66 -3.44 -5.11 -9.94
CA GLN A 66 -3.07 -5.99 -8.84
C GLN A 66 -3.40 -5.37 -7.46
N ALA A 67 -3.15 -4.07 -7.29
CA ALA A 67 -3.49 -3.35 -6.07
C ALA A 67 -5.00 -3.31 -5.83
N ARG A 68 -5.80 -3.15 -6.89
CA ARG A 68 -7.26 -3.16 -6.83
C ARG A 68 -7.80 -4.53 -6.40
N GLN A 69 -7.29 -5.61 -6.98
CA GLN A 69 -7.64 -6.97 -6.58
C GLN A 69 -7.24 -7.24 -5.12
N ALA A 70 -6.03 -6.87 -4.70
CA ALA A 70 -5.57 -7.08 -3.33
C ALA A 70 -6.42 -6.31 -2.30
N ALA A 71 -6.88 -5.10 -2.64
CA ALA A 71 -7.80 -4.34 -1.81
C ALA A 71 -9.19 -4.98 -1.74
N ALA A 72 -9.70 -5.52 -2.85
CA ALA A 72 -10.95 -6.28 -2.88
C ALA A 72 -10.87 -7.52 -1.99
N ASP A 73 -9.78 -8.29 -2.07
CA ASP A 73 -9.54 -9.46 -1.22
C ASP A 73 -9.50 -9.07 0.26
N PHE A 74 -8.80 -7.98 0.59
CA PHE A 74 -8.67 -7.49 1.97
C PHE A 74 -10.01 -7.04 2.57
N LEU A 75 -10.83 -6.36 1.77
CA LEU A 75 -12.14 -5.86 2.20
C LEU A 75 -13.26 -6.89 2.00
N ASN A 76 -12.96 -8.05 1.42
CA ASN A 76 -13.93 -9.06 1.00
C ASN A 76 -15.03 -8.45 0.09
N ALA A 77 -14.62 -7.59 -0.85
CA ALA A 77 -15.48 -7.08 -1.90
C ALA A 77 -15.76 -8.19 -2.93
N ARG A 78 -16.90 -8.13 -3.62
CA ARG A 78 -17.29 -9.17 -4.58
C ARG A 78 -16.51 -9.03 -5.89
N LEU A 79 -16.19 -7.79 -6.27
CA LEU A 79 -15.57 -7.44 -7.53
C LEU A 79 -14.50 -6.34 -7.31
N PRO A 80 -13.32 -6.41 -7.98
CA PRO A 80 -12.32 -5.34 -7.90
C PRO A 80 -12.84 -3.97 -8.32
N GLU A 81 -13.80 -3.91 -9.24
CA GLU A 81 -14.42 -2.69 -9.74
C GLU A 81 -15.21 -1.93 -8.65
N GLU A 82 -15.52 -2.58 -7.53
CA GLU A 82 -16.12 -1.95 -6.35
C GLU A 82 -15.09 -1.11 -5.55
N ILE A 83 -13.79 -1.23 -5.86
CA ILE A 83 -12.71 -0.49 -5.21
C ILE A 83 -12.36 0.75 -6.03
N VAL A 84 -12.31 1.92 -5.40
CA VAL A 84 -11.84 3.17 -6.00
C VAL A 84 -10.68 3.73 -5.20
N PHE A 85 -9.56 4.03 -5.86
CA PHE A 85 -8.42 4.70 -5.24
C PHE A 85 -8.55 6.22 -5.36
N GLY A 86 -8.17 6.93 -4.31
CA GLY A 86 -8.08 8.39 -4.26
C GLY A 86 -7.00 8.84 -3.29
N ALA A 87 -6.83 10.16 -3.16
CA ALA A 87 -5.72 10.72 -2.40
C ALA A 87 -5.73 10.34 -0.90
N ASN A 88 -6.91 10.33 -0.29
CA ASN A 88 -7.14 9.94 1.11
C ASN A 88 -8.65 9.83 1.38
N MET A 89 -9.01 9.32 2.57
CA MET A 89 -10.41 9.17 3.01
C MET A 89 -11.20 10.49 2.97
N THR A 90 -10.62 11.58 3.50
CA THR A 90 -11.27 12.88 3.58
C THR A 90 -11.62 13.44 2.20
N THR A 91 -10.65 13.48 1.29
CA THR A 91 -10.85 13.97 -0.08
C THR A 91 -11.89 13.13 -0.83
N LEU A 92 -11.83 11.79 -0.72
CA LEU A 92 -12.80 10.91 -1.35
C LEU A 92 -14.21 11.17 -0.83
N THR A 93 -14.39 11.29 0.48
CA THR A 93 -15.72 11.54 1.08
C THR A 93 -16.31 12.85 0.59
N PHE A 94 -15.53 13.94 0.53
CA PHE A 94 -15.99 15.21 -0.04
C PHE A 94 -16.34 15.13 -1.53
N GLN A 95 -15.72 14.23 -2.29
CA GLN A 95 -16.00 14.08 -3.72
C GLN A 95 -17.27 13.27 -4.01
N VAL A 96 -17.70 12.40 -3.08
CA VAL A 96 -18.86 11.50 -3.28
C VAL A 96 -20.11 11.90 -2.48
N SER A 97 -20.01 12.91 -1.60
CA SER A 97 -21.13 13.40 -0.77
C SER A 97 -21.71 14.72 -1.24
#